data_AF-A0A2E6IUJ6-F1
#
_entry.id   AF-A0A2E6IUJ6-F1
#
_cell.length_a   1.000
_cell.length_b   1.000
_cell.length_c   1.000
_cell.angle_alpha   90.00
_cell.angle_beta   90.00
_cell.angle_gamma   90.00
#
_symmetry.space_group_name_H-M   'P 1'
#
loop_
_entity.id
_entity.type
_entity.pdbx_description
1 polymer ?
#
loop_
_entity_poly.entity_id
_entity_poly.type
_entity_poly.pdbx_seq_one_letter_code
_entity_poly.pdbx_strand_id
1 'polypeptide(L)' 'MVRDAVATLREAMLSCADEDVRTDELKQALLFLERHMTRPEHCARFRQNLDIRDPVQRVMAVRETFASIVKTLSPY' A
#
# COMPACT_ATOMS: atom_id res chain seq x y z
N MET A 1 -5.10 3.27 -14.62
CA MET A 1 -3.82 2.52 -14.64
C MET A 1 -3.00 2.76 -13.36
N VAL A 2 -2.34 3.90 -13.12
CA VAL A 2 -1.68 4.14 -11.78
C VAL A 2 -2.68 4.59 -10.71
N ARG A 3 -3.59 5.50 -11.06
CA ARG A 3 -4.62 6.02 -10.15
C ARG A 3 -5.47 4.92 -9.52
N ASP A 4 -5.84 3.91 -10.31
CA ASP A 4 -6.70 2.82 -9.85
C ASP A 4 -5.95 1.90 -8.89
N ALA A 5 -4.68 1.58 -9.17
CA ALA A 5 -3.83 0.84 -8.23
C ALA A 5 -3.64 1.61 -6.91
N VAL A 6 -3.45 2.94 -6.97
CA VAL A 6 -3.41 3.78 -5.76
C VAL A 6 -4.75 3.78 -5.01
N ALA A 7 -5.88 3.75 -5.71
CA ALA A 7 -7.20 3.65 -5.09
C ALA A 7 -7.37 2.31 -4.35
N THR A 8 -6.97 1.18 -4.97
CA THR A 8 -6.94 -0.14 -4.32
C THR A 8 -6.10 -0.13 -3.04
N LEU A 9 -4.90 0.47 -3.09
CA LEU A 9 -4.04 0.60 -1.90
C LEU A 9 -4.68 1.48 -0.81
N ARG A 10 -5.40 2.53 -1.21
CA ARG A 10 -6.09 3.44 -0.28
C ARG A 10 -7.25 2.73 0.42
N GLU A 11 -8.04 1.95 -0.31
CA GLU A 11 -9.13 1.16 0.25
C GLU A 11 -8.57 0.11 1.23
N ALA A 12 -7.54 -0.63 0.83
CA ALA A 12 -6.86 -1.56 1.71
C ALA A 12 -6.32 -0.89 2.98
N MET A 13 -5.73 0.30 2.87
CA MET A 13 -5.27 1.08 4.03
C MET A 13 -6.42 1.44 4.98
N LEU A 14 -7.59 1.79 4.45
CA LEU A 14 -8.76 2.17 5.26
C LEU A 14 -9.41 0.96 5.95
N SER A 15 -9.42 -0.20 5.31
CA SER A 15 -10.06 -1.41 5.85
C SER A 15 -9.10 -2.31 6.65
N CYS A 16 -7.78 -2.11 6.57
CA CYS A 16 -6.82 -3.03 7.18
C CYS A 16 -6.90 -3.13 8.70
N ALA A 17 -7.62 -2.26 9.41
CA ALA A 17 -7.84 -2.40 10.84
C ALA A 17 -8.70 -3.65 11.15
N ASP A 18 -9.76 -3.84 10.37
CA ASP A 18 -10.86 -4.75 10.69
C ASP A 18 -10.93 -5.96 9.73
N GLU A 19 -10.40 -5.81 8.50
CA GLU A 19 -10.53 -6.79 7.43
C GLU A 19 -9.17 -7.34 6.96
N ASP A 20 -9.18 -8.58 6.46
CA ASP A 20 -8.02 -9.12 5.74
C ASP A 20 -7.97 -8.56 4.31
N VAL A 21 -7.19 -7.51 4.15
CA VAL A 21 -7.03 -6.81 2.87
C VAL A 21 -5.97 -7.44 1.96
N ARG A 22 -5.35 -8.58 2.33
CA ARG A 22 -4.27 -9.25 1.57
C ARG A 22 -4.80 -10.03 0.36
N THR A 23 -5.70 -9.40 -0.39
CA THR A 23 -6.34 -9.94 -1.58
C THR A 23 -5.36 -10.01 -2.74
N ASP A 24 -5.66 -10.85 -3.73
CA ASP A 24 -4.85 -10.93 -4.94
C ASP A 24 -4.90 -9.64 -5.76
N GLU A 25 -6.01 -8.90 -5.71
CA GLU A 25 -6.14 -7.58 -6.31
C GLU A 25 -5.12 -6.59 -5.73
N LEU A 26 -4.99 -6.54 -4.40
CA LEU A 26 -3.99 -5.69 -3.75
C LEU A 26 -2.56 -6.10 -4.14
N LYS A 27 -2.28 -7.40 -4.22
CA LYS A 27 -0.97 -7.90 -4.66
C LYS A 27 -0.66 -7.47 -6.09
N GLN A 28 -1.63 -7.57 -7.01
CA GLN A 28 -1.46 -7.12 -8.39
C GLN A 28 -1.26 -5.60 -8.48
N ALA A 29 -2.01 -4.82 -7.69
CA ALA A 29 -1.84 -3.37 -7.63
C ALA A 29 -0.43 -2.99 -7.14
N LEU A 30 0.08 -3.63 -6.08
CA LEU A 30 1.44 -3.41 -5.58
C LEU A 30 2.50 -3.79 -6.63
N LEU A 31 2.39 -4.95 -7.28
CA LEU A 31 3.30 -5.37 -8.35
C LEU A 31 3.29 -4.42 -9.55
N PHE A 32 2.11 -3.89 -9.89
CA PHE A 32 1.97 -2.89 -10.93
C PHE A 32 2.72 -1.60 -10.55
N LEU A 33 2.52 -1.10 -9.32
CA LEU A 33 3.19 0.12 -8.84
C LEU A 33 4.72 -0.05 -8.72
N GLU A 34 5.21 -1.22 -8.27
CA GLU A 34 6.63 -1.54 -8.20
C GLU A 34 7.34 -1.35 -9.56
N ARG A 35 6.66 -1.65 -10.67
CA ARG A 35 7.21 -1.48 -12.03
C ARG A 35 7.20 -0.04 -12.54
N HIS A 36 6.42 0.85 -11.92
CA HIS A 36 6.18 2.22 -12.38
C HIS A 36 6.81 3.29 -11.48
N MET A 37 7.48 2.89 -10.39
CA MET A 37 8.06 3.82 -9.42
C MET A 37 9.58 3.68 -9.31
N THR A 38 10.25 4.78 -8.97
CA THR A 38 11.70 4.83 -8.76
C THR A 38 12.17 4.19 -7.45
N ARG A 39 11.25 3.99 -6.50
CA ARG A 39 11.50 3.42 -5.16
C ARG A 39 10.55 2.26 -4.83
N PRO A 40 10.68 1.10 -5.50
CA PRO A 40 9.78 -0.05 -5.32
C PRO A 40 9.77 -0.61 -3.89
N GLU A 41 10.79 -0.33 -3.08
CA GLU A 41 10.86 -0.74 -1.68
C GLU A 41 9.67 -0.26 -0.83
N HIS A 42 9.02 0.84 -1.22
CA HIS A 42 7.84 1.32 -0.52
C HIS A 42 6.64 0.37 -0.67
N CYS A 43 6.47 -0.28 -1.82
CA CYS A 43 5.43 -1.29 -2.04
C CYS A 43 5.72 -2.57 -1.26
N ALA A 44 6.98 -3.01 -1.23
CA ALA A 44 7.39 -4.15 -0.41
C ALA A 44 7.14 -3.90 1.09
N ARG A 45 7.45 -2.69 1.58
CA ARG A 45 7.21 -2.30 2.97
C ARG A 45 5.72 -2.19 3.29
N PHE A 46 4.90 -1.63 2.39
CA PHE A 46 3.44 -1.60 2.55
C PHE A 46 2.89 -3.01 2.77
N ARG A 47 3.37 -3.98 1.98
CA ARG A 47 2.98 -5.40 2.12
C ARG A 47 3.38 -5.99 3.46
N GLN A 48 4.62 -5.75 3.90
CA GLN A 48 5.11 -6.22 5.20
C GLN A 48 4.32 -5.63 6.37
N ASN A 49 3.93 -4.36 6.26
CA ASN A 49 3.18 -3.69 7.32
C ASN A 49 1.78 -4.31 7.53
N LEU A 50 1.20 -4.96 6.52
CA LEU A 50 -0.07 -5.67 6.66
C LEU A 50 0.01 -6.91 7.57
N ASP A 51 1.21 -7.46 7.79
CA ASP A 51 1.42 -8.60 8.67
C ASP A 51 1.59 -8.20 10.15
N ILE A 52 1.54 -6.89 10.46
CA ILE A 52 1.52 -6.39 11.85
C ILE A 52 0.25 -6.89 12.55
N ARG A 53 0.44 -7.51 13.72
CA ARG A 53 -0.65 -8.12 14.50
C ARG A 53 -1.57 -7.08 15.14
N ASP A 54 -0.99 -6.02 15.70
CA ASP A 54 -1.76 -4.96 16.35
C ASP A 54 -2.45 -4.08 15.29
N PRO A 55 -3.79 -3.97 15.31
CA PRO A 55 -4.53 -3.24 14.27
C PRO A 55 -4.15 -1.75 14.19
N VAL A 56 -3.88 -1.11 15.32
CA VAL A 56 -3.53 0.31 15.36
C VAL A 56 -2.14 0.53 14.76
N GLN A 57 -1.15 -0.26 15.16
CA GLN A 57 0.19 -0.23 14.59
C GLN A 57 0.19 -0.57 13.11
N ARG A 58 -0.63 -1.54 12.69
CA ARG A 58 -0.80 -1.90 11.27
C ARG A 58 -1.28 -0.70 10.47
N VAL A 59 -2.39 -0.07 10.87
CA VAL A 59 -2.94 1.10 10.16
C VAL A 59 -1.93 2.24 10.11
N MET A 60 -1.27 2.54 11.23
CA MET A 60 -0.26 3.60 11.29
C MET A 60 0.89 3.35 10.31
N ALA A 61 1.45 2.14 10.34
CA ALA A 61 2.57 1.77 9.47
C ALA A 61 2.16 1.74 7.99
N VAL A 62 1.01 1.14 7.67
CA VAL A 62 0.45 1.07 6.31
C VAL A 62 0.22 2.49 5.75
N ARG A 63 -0.37 3.39 6.55
CA ARG A 63 -0.63 4.79 6.18
C ARG A 63 0.65 5.57 5.90
N GLU A 64 1.69 5.39 6.71
CA GLU A 64 2.99 6.02 6.49
C GLU A 64 3.62 5.55 5.16
N THR A 65 3.61 4.24 4.90
CA THR A 65 4.08 3.70 3.63
C THR A 65 3.24 4.15 2.44
N PHE A 66 1.91 4.25 2.59
CA PHE A 66 1.03 4.76 1.54
C PHE A 66 1.39 6.20 1.14
N ALA A 67 1.60 7.07 2.12
CA ALA A 67 2.02 8.45 1.86
C ALA A 67 3.36 8.51 1.10
N SER A 68 4.29 7.61 1.43
CA SER A 68 5.58 7.50 0.72
C SER A 68 5.42 7.02 -0.72
N ILE A 69 4.53 6.05 -0.97
CA ILE A 69 4.19 5.58 -2.33
C ILE A 69 3.61 6.74 -3.14
N VAL A 70 2.60 7.44 -2.61
CA VAL A 70 1.96 8.57 -3.31
C VAL A 70 2.96 9.68 -3.62
N LYS A 71 3.83 10.04 -2.66
CA LYS A 71 4.88 11.04 -2.87
C LYS A 71 5.90 10.64 -3.94
N THR A 72 6.15 9.34 -4.09
CA THR A 72 7.08 8.83 -5.12
C THR A 72 6.42 8.81 -6.50
N LEU A 73 5.11 8.54 -6.57
CA LEU A 73 4.34 8.48 -7.82
C LEU A 73 3.94 9.87 -8.36
N SER A 74 3.74 10.85 -7.48
CA SER A 74 3.55 12.26 -7.83
C SER A 74 4.83 13.04 -7.53
N PRO A 75 5.78 13.13 -8.47
CA PRO A 75 7.01 13.90 -8.25
C PRO A 75 6.80 15.41 -8.16
N TYR A 76 5.59 15.94 -8.36
CA TYR A 76 5.27 17.38 -8.32
C TYR A 76 3.85 17.63 -7.83
#